data_AF-A0A0K8TL54-F1
#
_entry.id   AF-A0A0K8TL54-F1
#
_cell.length_a   1.000
_cell.length_b   1.000
_cell.length_c   1.000
_cell.angle_alpha   90.00
_cell.angle_beta   90.00
_cell.angle_gamma   90.00
#
_symmetry.space_group_name_H-M   'P 1'
#
loop_
_entity.id
_entity.type
_entity.pdbx_description
1 polymer ?
#
loop_
_entity_poly.entity_id
_entity_poly.type
_entity_poly.pdbx_seq_one_letter_code
_entity_poly.pdbx_strand_id
1 'polypeptide(L)'
;YGVGRSQLRVYLHYQPSFYHLHVHFNMLKNEAPGIYCEKSHLLDTVINNIELVPDYYKKATIPFVLYDGDRLFDRFDEELRVRKKVKQSEE
;
A
#
# COMPACT_ATOMS: atom_id res chain seq x y z
N TYR A 1 -14.92 11.69 -20.35
CA TYR A 1 -13.54 12.11 -20.01
C TYR A 1 -12.57 12.10 -21.19
N GLY A 2 -12.78 11.34 -22.28
CA GLY A 2 -11.83 11.35 -23.42
C GLY A 2 -10.44 10.80 -23.08
N VAL A 3 -10.33 10.02 -21.99
CA VAL A 3 -9.08 9.45 -21.48
C VAL A 3 -8.98 8.00 -21.96
N GLY A 4 -7.88 7.65 -22.62
CA GLY A 4 -7.59 6.29 -23.05
C GLY A 4 -7.22 5.38 -21.87
N ARG A 5 -7.42 4.07 -22.02
CA ARG A 5 -7.11 3.07 -20.97
C ARG A 5 -5.64 3.13 -20.52
N SER A 6 -4.71 3.29 -21.47
CA SER A 6 -3.28 3.41 -21.22
C SER A 6 -2.88 4.70 -20.47
N GLN A 7 -3.81 5.63 -20.29
CA GLN A 7 -3.62 6.87 -19.56
C GLN A 7 -4.16 6.80 -18.13
N LEU A 8 -4.62 5.62 -17.67
CA LEU A 8 -5.14 5.41 -16.33
C LEU A 8 -4.17 4.57 -15.50
N ARG A 9 -3.92 5.01 -14.27
CA ARG A 9 -3.39 4.20 -13.18
C ARG A 9 -4.58 3.72 -12.35
N VAL A 10 -4.79 2.40 -12.30
CA VAL A 10 -5.90 1.77 -11.57
C VAL A 10 -5.34 0.86 -10.48
N TYR A 11 -5.71 1.12 -9.22
CA TYR A 11 -5.05 0.50 -8.07
C TYR A 11 -5.92 0.46 -6.81
N LEU A 12 -5.50 -0.34 -5.83
CA LEU A 12 -6.05 -0.42 -4.48
C LEU A 12 -5.03 0.09 -3.46
N HIS A 13 -5.51 0.59 -2.31
CA HIS A 13 -4.65 0.95 -1.20
C HIS A 13 -4.49 -0.19 -0.18
N TYR A 14 -3.28 -0.34 0.35
CA TYR A 14 -3.00 -1.11 1.56
C TYR A 14 -2.04 -0.31 2.48
N GLN A 15 -2.42 0.04 3.71
CA GLN A 15 -3.77 -0.07 4.28
C GLN A 15 -4.76 0.91 3.61
N PRO A 16 -6.03 0.51 3.44
CA PRO A 16 -7.05 1.40 2.91
C PRO A 16 -7.46 2.46 3.94
N SER A 17 -7.98 3.59 3.48
CA SER A 17 -8.52 4.63 4.37
C SER A 17 -9.81 4.20 5.08
N PHE A 18 -10.57 3.27 4.48
CA PHE A 18 -11.76 2.66 5.06
C PHE A 18 -11.88 1.20 4.61
N TYR A 19 -12.39 0.33 5.49
CA TYR A 19 -12.43 -1.12 5.29
C TYR A 19 -13.68 -1.59 4.53
N HIS A 20 -13.93 -0.95 3.39
CA HIS A 20 -14.82 -1.44 2.35
C HIS A 20 -14.03 -1.41 1.04
N LEU A 21 -14.03 -2.51 0.29
CA LEU A 21 -13.21 -2.65 -0.91
C LEU A 21 -13.52 -1.52 -1.90
N HIS A 22 -12.50 -0.78 -2.31
CA HIS A 22 -12.62 0.29 -3.28
C HIS A 22 -11.39 0.34 -4.18
N VAL A 23 -11.58 0.85 -5.39
CA VAL A 23 -10.55 0.94 -6.42
C VAL A 23 -10.40 2.39 -6.84
N HIS A 24 -9.16 2.86 -6.91
CA HIS A 24 -8.81 4.19 -7.39
C HIS A 24 -8.58 4.17 -8.90
N PHE A 25 -9.17 5.13 -9.59
CA PHE A 25 -8.92 5.41 -11.01
C PHE A 25 -8.33 6.82 -11.12
N ASN A 26 -7.05 6.92 -11.49
CA ASN A 26 -6.36 8.19 -11.63
C ASN A 26 -5.73 8.31 -13.02
N MET A 27 -5.64 9.54 -13.55
CA MET A 27 -4.82 9.75 -14.74
C MET A 27 -3.35 9.48 -14.42
N LEU A 28 -2.62 8.82 -15.32
CA LEU A 28 -1.23 8.44 -15.11
C LEU A 28 -0.32 9.65 -14.82
N LYS A 29 -0.63 10.80 -15.46
CA LYS A 29 0.09 12.07 -15.26
C LYS A 29 -0.23 12.78 -13.94
N ASN A 30 -1.24 12.32 -13.20
CA ASN A 30 -1.62 12.94 -11.94
C ASN A 30 -0.82 12.32 -10.78
N GLU A 31 -0.14 13.16 -10.02
CA GLU A 31 0.56 12.76 -8.80
C GLU A 31 -0.35 12.90 -7.58
N ALA A 32 -1.34 12.02 -7.49
CA ALA A 32 -2.22 11.97 -6.32
C ALA A 32 -1.49 11.40 -5.09
N PRO A 33 -1.84 11.82 -3.87
CA PRO A 33 -1.32 11.20 -2.66
C PRO A 33 -1.60 9.69 -2.62
N GLY A 34 -0.60 8.90 -2.24
CA GLY A 34 -0.73 7.45 -2.04
C GLY A 34 -0.59 6.59 -3.30
N ILE A 35 -0.23 7.16 -4.46
CA ILE A 35 -0.02 6.44 -5.74
C ILE A 35 1.21 5.53 -5.80
N TYR A 36 2.12 5.65 -4.84
CA TYR A 36 3.42 4.98 -4.84
C TYR A 36 3.33 3.54 -4.28
N CYS A 37 4.39 2.75 -4.50
CA CYS A 37 4.37 1.30 -4.29
C CYS A 37 4.21 0.85 -2.84
N GLU A 38 4.50 1.73 -1.87
CA GLU A 38 4.36 1.46 -0.44
C GLU A 38 2.91 1.50 0.05
N LYS A 39 1.97 1.91 -0.81
CA LYS A 39 0.54 1.95 -0.51
C LYS A 39 -0.33 1.43 -1.66
N SER A 40 0.04 1.70 -2.91
CA SER A 40 -0.75 1.36 -4.10
C SER A 40 -0.39 0.00 -4.68
N HIS A 41 -1.41 -0.82 -4.92
CA HIS A 41 -1.31 -2.10 -5.62
C HIS A 41 -2.12 -2.05 -6.92
N LEU A 42 -1.46 -2.20 -8.08
CA LEU A 42 -2.14 -2.16 -9.38
C LEU A 42 -3.19 -3.25 -9.49
N LEU A 43 -4.38 -2.88 -9.99
CA LEU A 43 -5.51 -3.80 -10.09
C LEU A 43 -5.19 -5.02 -10.97
N ASP A 44 -4.52 -4.82 -12.10
CA ASP A 44 -4.15 -5.91 -13.01
C ASP A 44 -3.20 -6.91 -12.33
N THR A 45 -2.26 -6.42 -11.51
CA THR A 45 -1.38 -7.28 -10.71
C THR A 45 -2.16 -8.04 -9.64
N VAL A 46 -3.14 -7.40 -9.00
CA VAL A 46 -4.00 -8.03 -7.99
C VAL A 46 -4.83 -9.14 -8.60
N ILE A 47 -5.43 -8.91 -9.77
CA ILE A 47 -6.18 -9.92 -10.53
C ILE A 47 -5.26 -11.10 -10.86
N ASN A 48 -4.11 -10.83 -11.50
CA ASN A 48 -3.14 -11.86 -11.88
C ASN A 48 -2.67 -12.68 -10.66
N ASN A 49 -2.41 -12.04 -9.52
CA ASN A 49 -2.00 -12.74 -8.30
C ASN A 49 -3.06 -13.75 -7.82
N ILE A 50 -4.34 -13.37 -7.87
CA ILE A 50 -5.47 -14.23 -7.47
C ILE A 50 -5.69 -15.35 -8.50
N GLU A 51 -5.56 -15.06 -9.78
CA GLU A 51 -5.66 -16.06 -10.86
C GLU A 51 -4.55 -17.12 -10.76
N LEU A 52 -3.33 -16.70 -10.41
CA LEU A 52 -2.20 -17.62 -10.21
C LEU A 52 -2.31 -18.42 -8.91
N VAL A 53 -2.69 -17.75 -7.81
CA VAL A 53 -2.79 -18.35 -6.48
C VAL A 53 -4.08 -17.82 -5.79
N PRO A 54 -5.16 -18.62 -5.73
CA PRO A 54 -6.47 -18.17 -5.23
C PRO A 54 -6.46 -17.61 -3.80
N ASP A 55 -5.48 -17.98 -2.98
CA ASP A 55 -5.29 -17.48 -1.62
C ASP A 55 -4.01 -16.64 -1.43
N TYR A 56 -3.49 -16.05 -2.51
CA TYR A 56 -2.26 -15.25 -2.53
C TYR A 56 -2.18 -14.24 -1.38
N TYR A 57 -3.21 -13.39 -1.26
CA TYR A 57 -3.26 -12.31 -0.28
C TYR A 57 -3.52 -12.75 1.16
N LYS A 58 -3.76 -14.06 1.40
CA LYS A 58 -3.76 -14.65 2.74
C LYS A 58 -2.36 -15.11 3.18
N LYS A 59 -1.45 -15.34 2.23
CA LYS A 59 -0.11 -15.89 2.46
C LYS A 59 1.00 -14.85 2.28
N ALA A 60 0.81 -13.91 1.36
CA ALA A 60 1.80 -12.92 1.01
C ALA A 60 2.00 -11.91 2.15
N THR A 61 3.26 -11.59 2.45
CA THR A 61 3.60 -10.40 3.23
C THR A 61 3.40 -9.17 2.35
N ILE A 62 2.47 -8.28 2.74
CA ILE A 62 2.21 -7.04 2.02
C ILE A 62 2.89 -5.89 2.77
N PRO A 63 3.88 -5.21 2.19
CA PRO A 63 4.51 -4.05 2.83
C PRO A 63 3.52 -2.88 2.86
N PHE A 64 3.58 -2.08 3.93
CA PHE A 64 2.84 -0.84 4.07
C PHE A 64 3.57 0.12 5.00
N VAL A 65 3.17 1.39 4.99
CA VAL A 65 3.74 2.44 5.85
C VAL A 65 2.77 2.81 6.96
N LEU A 66 3.33 3.06 8.14
CA LEU A 66 2.67 3.68 9.27
C LEU A 66 3.44 4.92 9.69
N TYR A 67 2.76 5.84 10.38
CA TYR A 67 3.36 7.08 10.87
C TYR A 67 3.54 7.01 12.39
N ASP A 68 4.47 7.81 12.92
CA ASP A 68 4.64 7.96 14.36
C ASP A 68 3.34 8.47 15.01
N GLY A 69 2.98 7.87 16.14
CA GLY A 69 1.71 8.13 16.83
C GLY A 69 0.52 7.28 16.34
N ASP A 70 0.71 6.45 15.30
CA ASP A 70 -0.29 5.45 14.93
C ASP A 70 -0.29 4.29 15.95
N ARG A 71 -1.46 4.01 16.54
CA ARG A 71 -1.63 2.93 17.52
C ARG A 71 -1.26 1.56 16.97
N LEU A 72 -1.46 1.32 15.67
CA LEU A 72 -1.06 0.07 15.03
C LEU A 72 0.46 -0.04 15.01
N PHE A 73 1.18 1.07 14.80
CA PHE A 73 2.63 1.07 14.79
C PHE A 73 3.20 0.75 16.17
N ASP A 74 2.61 1.33 17.23
CA ASP A 74 2.99 1.02 18.61
C ASP A 74 2.81 -0.48 18.91
N ARG A 75 1.70 -1.09 18.45
CA ARG A 75 1.47 -2.54 18.59
C ARG A 75 2.52 -3.38 17.87
N PHE A 76 2.87 -3.01 16.63
CA PHE A 76 3.93 -3.69 15.91
C PHE A 76 5.28 -3.56 16.62
N ASP A 77 5.55 -2.42 17.25
CA ASP A 77 6.79 -2.23 18.01
C ASP A 77 6.84 -3.08 19.29
N GLU A 78 5.72 -3.20 20.00
CA GLU A 78 5.58 -4.08 21.17
C GLU A 78 5.87 -5.55 20.81
N GLU A 79 5.33 -6.04 19.70
CA GLU A 79 5.41 -7.46 19.32
C GLU A 79 6.68 -7.80 18.52
N LEU A 80 7.08 -6.94 17.58
CA LEU A 80 8.15 -7.21 16.62
C LEU A 80 9.41 -6.35 16.82
N ARG A 81 9.39 -5.37 17.73
CA ARG A 81 10.51 -4.44 18.00
C ARG A 81 11.02 -3.76 16.72
N VAL A 82 10.10 -3.23 15.92
CA VAL A 82 10.38 -2.62 14.60
C VAL A 82 11.16 -1.31 14.70
N ARG A 83 11.03 -0.54 15.79
CA ARG A 83 11.84 0.67 16.00
C ARG A 83 13.28 0.27 16.33
N LYS A 84 14.13 0.18 15.29
CA LYS A 84 15.57 0.20 15.51
C LYS A 84 15.95 1.56 16.07
N LYS A 85 16.56 1.59 17.27
CA LYS A 85 17.20 2.81 17.79
C LYS A 85 18.19 3.32 16.72
N VAL A 86 17.85 4.40 16.04
CA VAL A 86 18.85 5.17 15.31
C VAL A 86 19.83 5.66 16.36
N LYS A 87 21.07 5.15 16.34
CA LYS A 87 22.13 5.78 17.12
C LYS A 87 22.23 7.22 16.60
N GLN A 88 21.83 8.19 17.41
CA GLN A 88 22.23 9.57 17.17
C GLN A 88 23.77 9.55 17.15
N SER A 89 24.36 9.82 15.99
CA SER A 89 25.74 10.25 15.93
C SER A 89 25.78 11.61 16.61
N GLU A 90 26.37 11.66 17.80
CA GLU A 90 26.75 12.91 18.44
C GLU A 90 27.72 13.64 17.50
N GLU A 91 27.34 14.85 17.08
CA GLU A 91 28.22 15.84 16.44
C GLU A 91 28.94 16.64 17.52
#